data_AF-A0A9W6D0M7-F1
#
_entry.id   AF-A0A9W6D0M7-F1
#
_cell.length_a   1.000
_cell.length_b   1.000
_cell.length_c   1.000
_cell.angle_alpha   90.00
_cell.angle_beta   90.00
_cell.angle_gamma   90.00
#
_symmetry.space_group_name_H-M   'P 1'
#
loop_
_entity.id
_entity.type
_entity.pdbx_description
1 polymer ?
#
loop_
_entity_poly.entity_id
_entity_poly.type
_entity_poly.pdbx_seq_one_letter_code
_entity_poly.pdbx_strand_id
1 'polypeptide(L)'
;MTVPARRVEDYGGDMNASNEAVRYTAEFVDGPLEGQAEQRILVAGDYERRVGMMAAVDGLESLFWYDAIDERDVAGMVHVRYRFDASDSDPVESDDEND
;
A
#
# COMPACT_ATOMS: atom_id res chain seq x y z
N MET A 1 -4.13 40.84 -48.98
CA MET A 1 -5.26 40.65 -48.04
C MET A 1 -4.86 39.50 -47.12
N THR A 2 -4.22 39.84 -46.01
CA THR A 2 -3.52 38.88 -45.13
C THR A 2 -4.48 38.43 -44.04
N VAL A 3 -4.67 37.11 -43.91
CA VAL A 3 -5.42 36.50 -42.81
C VAL A 3 -4.67 36.72 -41.49
N PRO A 4 -5.30 37.25 -40.42
CA PRO A 4 -4.64 37.36 -39.13
C PRO A 4 -4.55 35.98 -38.46
N ALA A 5 -3.37 35.70 -37.91
CA ALA A 5 -3.08 34.52 -37.13
C ALA A 5 -4.09 34.36 -35.99
N ARG A 6 -4.83 33.25 -36.00
CA ARG A 6 -5.58 32.81 -34.83
C ARG A 6 -4.56 32.36 -33.80
N ARG A 7 -4.40 33.16 -32.75
CA ARG A 7 -3.76 32.78 -31.50
C ARG A 7 -4.48 31.53 -31.02
N VAL A 8 -3.82 30.38 -31.13
CA VAL A 8 -4.24 29.16 -30.46
C VAL A 8 -4.38 29.53 -29.00
N GLU A 9 -5.60 29.41 -28.53
CA GLU A 9 -5.96 29.52 -27.12
C GLU A 9 -5.07 28.54 -26.38
N ASP A 10 -4.28 29.11 -25.47
CA ASP A 10 -3.56 28.44 -24.40
C ASP A 10 -4.59 27.55 -23.67
N TYR A 11 -4.63 26.27 -24.06
CA TYR A 11 -5.42 25.27 -23.36
C TYR A 11 -4.81 25.15 -21.98
N GLY A 12 -5.53 25.76 -21.05
CA GLY A 12 -5.04 26.07 -19.73
C GLY A 12 -4.57 24.85 -18.96
N GLY A 13 -3.66 25.18 -18.03
CA GLY A 13 -3.70 24.60 -16.71
C GLY A 13 -2.96 23.28 -16.62
N ASP A 14 -1.69 23.37 -16.25
CA ASP A 14 -1.22 22.66 -15.07
C ASP A 14 -1.73 21.21 -14.94
N MET A 15 -1.41 20.35 -15.91
CA MET A 15 -1.26 18.92 -15.65
C MET A 15 0.04 18.66 -14.85
N ASN A 16 0.42 19.59 -13.96
CA ASN A 16 1.22 19.29 -12.80
C ASN A 16 0.23 18.87 -11.70
N ALA A 17 -0.49 17.77 -11.96
CA ALA A 17 -0.92 16.94 -10.86
C ALA A 17 0.39 16.39 -10.28
N SER A 18 0.94 17.15 -9.34
CA SER A 18 1.95 16.71 -8.40
C SER A 18 1.34 15.51 -7.70
N ASN A 19 1.40 14.34 -8.35
CA ASN A 19 1.07 13.02 -7.84
C ASN A 19 2.18 12.59 -6.87
N GLU A 20 2.62 13.56 -6.07
CA GLU A 20 3.72 13.52 -5.14
C GLU A 20 3.06 13.22 -3.80
N ALA A 21 3.12 11.93 -3.44
CA ALA A 21 2.65 11.34 -2.18
C ALA A 21 1.16 10.94 -2.08
N VAL A 22 0.56 10.35 -3.12
CA VAL A 22 -0.61 9.44 -2.91
C VAL A 22 -0.14 8.03 -2.52
N ARG A 23 1.09 7.88 -2.05
CA ARG A 23 1.69 6.58 -1.73
C ARG A 23 2.24 6.60 -0.31
N TYR A 24 2.10 5.47 0.36
CA TYR A 24 2.70 5.22 1.66
C TYR A 24 3.48 3.90 1.61
N THR A 25 4.43 3.76 2.52
CA THR A 25 5.20 2.54 2.72
C THR A 25 4.50 1.70 3.78
N ALA A 26 4.02 0.52 3.42
CA ALA A 26 3.57 -0.49 4.37
C ALA A 26 4.78 -1.27 4.87
N GLU A 27 5.07 -1.21 6.17
CA GLU A 27 6.15 -1.93 6.83
C GLU A 27 5.58 -3.09 7.66
N PHE A 28 5.91 -4.32 7.31
CA PHE A 28 5.44 -5.50 8.04
C PHE A 28 6.40 -5.82 9.18
N VAL A 29 5.90 -5.78 10.42
CA VAL A 29 6.74 -5.92 11.62
C VAL A 29 6.68 -7.29 12.29
N ASP A 30 5.85 -8.21 11.77
CA ASP A 30 5.61 -9.55 12.32
C ASP A 30 5.06 -10.46 11.20
N GLY A 31 4.88 -11.75 11.47
CA GLY A 31 4.26 -12.73 10.58
C GLY A 31 5.13 -13.16 9.38
N PRO A 32 4.52 -13.79 8.38
CA PRO A 32 5.23 -14.30 7.19
C PRO A 32 5.99 -13.26 6.39
N LEU A 33 5.59 -11.99 6.49
CA LEU A 33 6.20 -10.87 5.79
C LEU A 33 7.07 -10.00 6.70
N GLU A 34 7.41 -10.45 7.91
CA GLU A 34 8.24 -9.69 8.85
C GLU A 34 9.50 -9.11 8.20
N GLY A 35 9.74 -7.82 8.40
CA GLY A 35 10.90 -7.10 7.89
C GLY A 35 10.76 -6.67 6.43
N GLN A 36 9.68 -7.04 5.74
CA GLN A 36 9.41 -6.56 4.39
C GLN A 36 8.69 -5.21 4.41
N ALA A 37 8.86 -4.46 3.33
CA ALA A 37 8.15 -3.22 3.11
C ALA A 37 7.68 -3.10 1.66
N GLU A 38 6.48 -2.58 1.45
CA GLU A 38 5.90 -2.39 0.12
C GLU A 38 5.32 -0.98 -0.03
N GLN A 39 5.38 -0.41 -1.24
CA GLN A 39 4.70 0.84 -1.54
C GLN A 39 3.26 0.59 -1.95
N ARG A 40 2.33 1.18 -1.22
CA ARG A 40 0.89 1.15 -1.50
C ARG A 40 0.37 2.54 -1.80
N ILE A 41 -0.80 2.60 -2.42
CA ILE A 41 -1.51 3.87 -2.67
C ILE A 41 -2.45 4.18 -1.50
N LEU A 42 -2.52 5.45 -1.13
CA LEU A 42 -3.55 5.95 -0.24
C LEU A 42 -4.91 5.84 -0.94
N VAL A 43 -5.91 5.30 -0.24
CA VAL A 43 -7.27 5.17 -0.74
C VAL A 43 -8.11 6.25 -0.07
N ALA A 44 -8.69 7.13 -0.88
CA ALA A 44 -9.43 8.31 -0.38
C ALA A 44 -8.62 9.27 0.51
N GLY A 45 -7.29 9.25 0.42
CA GLY A 45 -6.40 10.12 1.19
C GLY A 45 -5.87 9.49 2.49
N ASP A 46 -6.33 8.29 2.83
CA ASP A 46 -5.92 7.56 4.03
C ASP A 46 -5.25 6.23 3.66
N TYR A 47 -4.43 5.71 4.58
CA TYR A 47 -3.91 4.36 4.48
C TYR A 47 -4.99 3.34 4.86
N GLU A 48 -4.82 2.11 4.39
CA GLU A 48 -5.78 1.07 4.63
C GLU A 48 -5.55 0.45 6.01
N ARG A 49 -6.53 0.53 6.91
CA ARG A 49 -6.34 0.09 8.31
C ARG A 49 -6.05 -1.41 8.42
N ARG A 50 -6.49 -2.20 7.44
CA ARG A 50 -6.29 -3.64 7.37
C ARG A 50 -5.97 -4.04 5.94
N VAL A 51 -4.79 -4.63 5.72
CA VAL A 51 -4.36 -5.08 4.40
C VAL A 51 -4.31 -6.60 4.34
N GLY A 52 -4.84 -7.17 3.26
CA GLY A 52 -4.66 -8.57 2.91
C GLY A 52 -3.45 -8.73 2.01
N MET A 53 -2.54 -9.63 2.37
CA MET A 53 -1.36 -9.97 1.58
C MET A 53 -1.34 -11.46 1.26
N MET A 54 -1.21 -11.78 -0.02
CA MET A 54 -0.99 -13.14 -0.48
C MET A 54 0.50 -13.45 -0.39
N ALA A 55 0.86 -14.49 0.36
CA ALA A 55 2.23 -14.98 0.41
C ALA A 55 2.26 -16.51 0.40
N ALA A 56 3.28 -17.08 -0.24
CA ALA A 56 3.51 -18.52 -0.20
C ALA A 56 4.32 -18.87 1.05
N VAL A 57 3.71 -19.60 1.99
CA VAL A 57 4.38 -20.14 3.18
C VAL A 57 4.39 -21.66 3.05
N ASP A 58 5.56 -22.28 3.16
CA ASP A 58 5.76 -23.72 2.95
C ASP A 58 5.27 -24.25 1.58
N GLY A 59 5.20 -23.37 0.57
CA GLY A 59 4.70 -23.71 -0.76
C GLY A 59 3.19 -23.60 -0.94
N LEU A 60 2.46 -23.16 0.09
CA LEU A 60 1.02 -22.88 0.04
C LEU A 60 0.78 -21.37 -0.04
N GLU A 61 0.09 -20.92 -1.08
CA GLU A 61 -0.34 -19.52 -1.22
C GLU A 61 -1.51 -19.24 -0.26
N SER A 62 -1.23 -18.49 0.80
CA SER A 62 -2.20 -18.15 1.83
C SER A 62 -2.43 -16.64 1.89
N LEU A 63 -3.66 -16.26 2.25
CA LEU A 63 -4.03 -14.87 2.52
C LEU A 63 -3.78 -14.53 3.99
N PHE A 64 -2.87 -13.60 4.22
CA PHE A 64 -2.53 -13.10 5.55
C PHE A 64 -3.07 -11.68 5.74
N TRP A 65 -3.80 -11.47 6.83
CA TRP A 65 -4.29 -10.16 7.22
C TRP A 65 -3.31 -9.46 8.15
N TYR A 66 -3.12 -8.18 7.90
CA TYR A 66 -2.32 -7.32 8.75
C TYR A 66 -3.08 -6.06 9.11
N ASP A 67 -3.03 -5.68 10.38
CA ASP A 67 -3.65 -4.47 10.91
C ASP A 67 -2.60 -3.38 11.11
N ALA A 68 -2.94 -2.16 10.71
CA ALA A 68 -2.13 -0.98 10.93
C ALA A 68 -2.09 -0.66 12.43
N ILE A 69 -0.89 -0.68 13.03
CA ILE A 69 -0.69 -0.45 14.45
C ILE A 69 -0.06 0.92 14.74
N ASP A 70 0.61 1.52 13.76
CA ASP A 70 1.33 2.77 13.91
C ASP A 70 1.58 3.42 12.55
N GLU A 71 1.61 4.74 12.52
CA GLU A 71 1.97 5.55 11.36
C GLU A 71 3.10 6.50 11.76
N ARG A 72 4.08 6.66 10.87
CA ARG A 72 5.12 7.68 11.00
C ARG A 72 5.34 8.38 9.66
N ASP A 73 5.62 9.67 9.71
CA ASP A 73 6.21 10.37 8.57
C ASP A 73 7.74 10.27 8.65
N VAL A 74 8.36 9.76 7.59
CA VAL A 74 9.82 9.70 7.43
C VAL A 74 10.20 10.47 6.19
N ALA A 75 10.86 11.62 6.39
CA ALA A 75 11.33 12.47 5.30
C ALA A 75 10.23 12.89 4.30
N GLY A 76 9.01 13.14 4.80
CA GLY A 76 7.85 13.52 3.97
C GLY A 76 7.19 12.35 3.24
N MET A 77 7.50 11.11 3.62
CA MET A 77 6.80 9.91 3.18
C MET A 77 6.09 9.25 4.36
N VAL A 78 4.85 8.84 4.16
CA VAL A 78 4.08 8.11 5.16
C VAL A 78 4.56 6.66 5.20
N HIS A 79 4.93 6.18 6.39
CA HIS A 79 5.29 4.80 6.68
C HIS A 79 4.30 4.27 7.71
N VAL A 80 3.58 3.20 7.36
CA VAL A 80 2.58 2.58 8.21
C VAL A 80 3.09 1.21 8.60
N ARG A 81 3.15 0.94 9.90
CA ARG A 81 3.54 -0.37 10.43
C ARG A 81 2.33 -1.26 10.56
N TYR A 82 2.44 -2.45 9.99
CA TYR A 82 1.41 -3.47 9.94
C TYR A 82 1.82 -4.68 10.76
N ARG A 83 0.94 -5.11 11.65
CA ARG A 83 1.11 -6.30 12.47
C ARG A 83 0.25 -7.42 11.93
N PHE A 84 0.83 -8.62 11.85
CA PHE A 84 0.11 -9.82 11.47
C PHE A 84 -1.01 -10.15 12.46
N ASP A 85 -2.23 -10.35 11.95
CA ASP A 85 -3.38 -10.79 12.73
C ASP A 85 -3.71 -12.25 12.38
N ALA A 86 -3.22 -13.18 13.20
CA ALA A 86 -3.43 -14.61 13.02
C ALA A 86 -4.88 -15.06 13.27
N SER A 87 -5.70 -14.25 13.96
CA SER A 87 -7.08 -14.62 14.31
C SER A 87 -8.06 -14.40 13.15
N ASP A 88 -7.79 -13.41 12.32
CA ASP A 88 -8.55 -13.10 11.10
C ASP A 88 -7.93 -13.71 9.83
N SER A 89 -6.65 -14.12 9.89
CA SER A 89 -5.94 -14.82 8.83
C SER A 89 -6.41 -16.26 8.67
N ASP A 90 -6.38 -16.73 7.42
CA ASP A 90 -6.60 -18.14 7.14
C ASP A 90 -5.57 -18.95 7.94
N PRO A 91 -5.99 -20.02 8.63
CA PRO A 91 -5.05 -20.85 9.36
C PRO A 91 -4.00 -21.35 8.38
N VAL A 92 -2.72 -21.04 8.66
CA VAL A 92 -1.65 -21.83 8.06
C VAL A 92 -1.93 -23.26 8.51
N GLU A 93 -2.18 -24.17 7.58
CA GLU A 93 -2.18 -25.61 7.88
C GLU A 93 -0.76 -25.96 8.36
N SER A 94 -0.44 -25.65 9.61
CA SER A 94 0.53 -26.40 10.37
C SER A 94 -0.24 -27.61 10.84
N ASP A 95 -0.07 -28.72 10.13
CA ASP A 95 -0.45 -30.04 10.59
C ASP A 95 0.34 -30.32 11.89
N ASP A 96 -0.16 -29.79 13.01
CA ASP A 96 0.18 -30.26 14.34
C ASP A 96 -1.04 -31.05 14.84
N GLU A 97 -1.37 -32.12 14.10
CA GLU A 97 -2.11 -33.24 14.68
C GLU A 97 -1.13 -34.04 15.57
N ASN A 98 -0.92 -33.57 16.79
CA ASN A 98 -0.43 -34.42 17.89
C ASN A 98 -1.44 -34.37 19.04
N ASP A 99 -2.37 -35.33 19.09
CA ASP A 99 -2.47 -36.36 20.16
C ASP A 99 -3.49 -37.46 19.80
#